data_AF-A0A1M6VR76-F1
#
_entry.id   AF-A0A1M6VR76-F1
#
_cell.length_a   1.000
_cell.length_b   1.000
_cell.length_c   1.000
_cell.angle_alpha   90.00
_cell.angle_beta   90.00
_cell.angle_gamma   90.00
#
_symmetry.space_group_name_H-M   'P 1'
#
loop_
_entity.id
_entity.type
_entity.pdbx_description
1 polymer ?
#
loop_
_entity_poly.entity_id
_entity_poly.type
_entity_poly.pdbx_seq_one_letter_code
_entity_poly.pdbx_strand_id
1 'polypeptide(L)' 'MDTPIRKLLLRSKNFNPNREMLLPFLMDNALNFLEEEKNFIKQIYKDALKDSGLNDAQKELKAESYYSENYNNK' A
#
# COMPACT_ATOMS: atom_id res chain seq x y z
N MET A 1 5.98 8.14 4.90
CA MET A 1 4.83 7.19 4.76
C MET A 1 4.71 6.21 5.91
N ASP A 2 3.77 6.42 6.83
CA ASP A 2 3.53 5.56 7.99
C ASP A 2 2.33 4.62 7.74
N THR A 3 2.54 3.54 6.99
CA THR A 3 1.47 2.56 6.67
C THR A 3 1.32 1.52 7.80
N PRO A 4 0.14 0.89 7.97
CA PRO A 4 -0.05 -0.21 8.91
C PRO A 4 0.99 -1.33 8.75
N ILE A 5 1.38 -1.61 7.49
CA ILE A 5 2.41 -2.60 7.15
C ILE A 5 3.79 -2.11 7.60
N ARG A 6 4.13 -0.85 7.35
CA ARG A 6 5.38 -0.25 7.87
C ARG A 6 5.44 -0.30 9.40
N LYS A 7 4.33 -0.07 10.10
CA LYS A 7 4.23 -0.22 11.56
C LYS A 7 4.46 -1.66 12.00
N LEU A 8 3.91 -2.63 11.28
CA LEU A 8 4.09 -4.05 11.55
C LEU A 8 5.55 -4.48 11.38
N LEU A 9 6.21 -4.00 10.31
CA LEU A 9 7.63 -4.23 10.02
C LEU A 9 8.55 -3.56 11.05
N LEU A 10 8.22 -2.34 11.48
CA LEU A 10 8.95 -1.65 12.55
C LEU A 10 8.80 -2.37 13.89
N ARG A 11 7.62 -2.92 14.19
CA ARG A 11 7.39 -3.73 15.39
C ARG A 11 8.12 -5.06 15.32
N SER A 12 8.09 -5.77 14.19
CA SER A 12 8.77 -7.07 14.05
C SER A 12 10.30 -6.94 14.13
N LYS A 13 10.87 -5.82 13.68
CA LYS A 13 12.29 -5.47 13.85
C LYS A 13 12.75 -5.44 15.32
N ASN A 14 11.85 -5.15 16.26
CA ASN A 14 12.16 -5.06 17.69
C ASN A 14 12.03 -6.41 18.43
N PHE A 15 11.54 -7.47 17.77
CA PHE A 15 11.18 -8.74 18.43
C PHE A 15 12.02 -9.96 18.04
N ASN A 16 13.08 -9.84 17.21
CA ASN A 16 13.80 -11.03 16.73
C ASN A 16 15.34 -10.99 16.95
N PRO A 17 15.95 -11.99 17.62
CA PRO A 17 17.40 -12.16 17.71
C PRO A 17 18.09 -12.55 16.38
N ASN A 18 17.34 -13.06 15.38
CA ASN A 18 17.85 -13.41 14.04
C ASN A 18 17.66 -12.29 13.02
N ARG A 19 17.98 -11.06 13.44
CA ARG A 19 17.70 -9.81 12.72
C ARG A 19 18.32 -9.75 11.32
N GLU A 20 19.46 -10.40 11.08
CA GLU A 20 20.19 -10.34 9.81
C GLU A 20 19.52 -11.12 8.66
N MET A 21 18.80 -12.21 8.97
CA MET A 21 18.14 -13.04 7.94
C MET A 21 16.70 -12.59 7.68
N LEU A 22 16.04 -12.05 8.71
CA LEU A 22 14.66 -11.59 8.62
C LEU A 22 14.53 -10.22 7.95
N LEU A 23 15.51 -9.32 8.11
CA LEU A 23 15.44 -7.97 7.54
C LEU A 23 15.34 -7.98 6.00
N PRO A 24 16.21 -8.70 5.27
CA PRO A 24 16.15 -8.73 3.81
C PRO A 24 14.83 -9.32 3.31
N PHE A 25 14.40 -10.44 3.89
CA PHE A 25 13.09 -11.03 3.57
C PHE A 25 11.94 -10.06 3.82
N LEU A 26 11.95 -9.36 4.96
CA LEU A 26 10.93 -8.38 5.28
C LEU A 26 11.02 -7.14 4.40
N MET A 27 12.19 -6.73 3.93
CA MET A 27 12.34 -5.59 3.02
C MET A 27 11.88 -5.93 1.59
N ASP A 28 12.23 -7.12 1.09
CA ASP A 28 11.77 -7.60 -0.22
C ASP A 28 10.24 -7.76 -0.22
N ASN A 29 9.68 -8.35 0.85
CA ASN A 29 8.23 -8.47 0.97
C ASN A 29 7.57 -7.14 1.32
N ALA A 30 8.23 -6.20 2.01
CA ALA A 30 7.66 -4.88 2.30
C ALA A 30 7.35 -4.09 1.04
N LEU A 31 8.21 -4.18 0.02
CA LEU A 31 7.96 -3.54 -1.27
C LEU A 31 6.73 -4.15 -1.95
N ASN A 32 6.64 -5.49 -1.98
CA ASN A 32 5.47 -6.19 -2.52
C ASN A 32 4.20 -5.84 -1.74
N PHE A 33 4.26 -5.78 -0.41
CA PHE A 33 3.13 -5.44 0.43
C PHE A 33 2.66 -3.99 0.26
N LEU A 34 3.58 -3.04 0.01
CA LEU A 34 3.22 -1.65 -0.28
C LEU A 34 2.53 -1.53 -1.64
N GLU A 35 2.99 -2.28 -2.63
CA GLU A 35 2.40 -2.28 -3.97
C GLU A 35 1.03 -2.98 -3.96
N GLU A 36 0.89 -4.09 -3.23
CA GLU A 36 -0.38 -4.76 -2.98
C GLU A 36 -1.36 -3.87 -2.21
N GLU A 37 -0.90 -3.16 -1.17
CA GLU A 37 -1.71 -2.22 -0.40
C GLU A 37 -2.21 -1.06 -1.28
N LYS A 38 -1.33 -0.48 -2.10
CA LYS A 38 -1.70 0.55 -3.08
C LYS A 38 -2.75 0.03 -4.07
N ASN A 39 -2.53 -1.15 -4.64
CA ASN A 39 -3.45 -1.76 -5.60
C ASN A 39 -4.80 -2.08 -4.97
N PHE A 40 -4.81 -2.58 -3.74
CA PHE A 40 -6.02 -2.87 -2.97
C PHE A 40 -6.84 -1.61 -2.69
N ILE A 41 -6.21 -0.54 -2.20
CA ILE A 41 -6.87 0.75 -1.93
C ILE A 41 -7.46 1.33 -3.23
N LYS A 42 -6.71 1.26 -4.33
CA LYS A 42 -7.20 1.68 -5.64
C LYS A 42 -8.39 0.87 -6.11
N GLN A 43 -8.38 -0.45 -5.94
CA GLN A 43 -9.51 -1.30 -6.32
C GLN A 43 -10.78 -0.95 -5.54
N ILE A 44 -10.69 -0.80 -4.21
CA ILE A 44 -11.83 -0.36 -3.40
C ILE A 44 -12.40 0.97 -3.92
N TYR A 45 -11.52 1.91 -4.25
CA TYR A 45 -11.95 3.21 -4.75
C TYR A 45 -12.58 3.13 -6.15
N LYS A 46 -12.06 2.28 -7.04
CA LYS A 46 -12.68 1.99 -8.34
C LYS A 46 -14.05 1.33 -8.20
N ASP A 47 -14.19 0.41 -7.25
CA ASP A 47 -15.46 -0.27 -6.96
C ASP A 47 -16.50 0.73 -6.44
N ALA A 48 -16.09 1.67 -5.59
CA ALA A 48 -16.96 2.77 -5.15
C ALA A 48 -17.40 3.68 -6.32
N LEU A 49 -16.62 3.74 -7.40
CA LEU A 49 -16.93 4.48 -8.62
C LEU A 49 -17.71 3.65 -9.65
N LYS A 50 -18.11 2.40 -9.38
CA LYS A 50 -18.76 1.54 -10.38
C LYS A 50 -19.98 2.19 -11.06
N ASP A 51 -20.77 2.95 -10.29
CA ASP A 51 -22.02 3.59 -10.72
C ASP A 51 -21.82 5.05 -11.21
N SER A 52 -20.57 5.52 -11.28
CA SER A 52 -20.24 6.92 -11.62
C SER A 52 -20.28 7.24 -13.12
N GLY A 53 -20.55 6.25 -13.98
CA GLY A 53 -20.53 6.41 -15.44
C GLY A 53 -19.15 6.68 -16.06
N LEU A 54 -18.09 6.63 -15.24
CA LEU A 54 -16.70 6.83 -15.69
C LEU A 54 -16.16 5.57 -16.37
N ASN A 55 -15.30 5.76 -17.38
CA ASN A 55 -14.56 4.66 -17.98
C ASN A 55 -13.42 4.18 -17.05
N ASP A 56 -12.88 3.00 -17.31
CA ASP A 56 -11.86 2.40 -16.43
C ASP A 56 -10.56 3.21 -16.35
N ALA A 57 -10.17 3.90 -17.43
CA ALA A 57 -9.00 4.78 -17.44
C ALA A 57 -9.20 6.01 -16.54
N GLN A 58 -10.41 6.59 -16.53
CA GLN A 58 -10.78 7.71 -15.68
C GLN A 58 -10.87 7.28 -14.21
N LYS A 59 -11.39 6.08 -13.94
CA LYS A 59 -11.40 5.49 -12.60
C LYS A 59 -9.99 5.23 -12.07
N GLU A 60 -9.07 4.74 -12.91
CA GLU A 60 -7.65 4.58 -12.55
C GLU A 60 -7.01 5.93 -12.19
N LEU A 61 -7.19 6.96 -13.03
CA LEU A 61 -6.63 8.29 -12.76
C LEU A 61 -7.16 8.88 -11.45
N LYS A 62 -8.46 8.74 -11.16
CA LYS A 62 -9.02 9.19 -9.89
C LYS A 62 -8.54 8.35 -8.71
N ALA A 63 -8.35 7.04 -8.88
CA ALA A 63 -7.82 6.16 -7.84
C ALA A 63 -6.35 6.46 -7.51
N GLU A 64 -5.52 6.76 -8.51
CA GLU A 64 -4.14 7.21 -8.32
C GLU A 64 -4.08 8.58 -7.62
N SER A 65 -4.97 9.50 -8.00
CA SER A 65 -5.08 10.81 -7.35
C SER A 65 -5.51 10.67 -5.90
N TYR A 66 -6.54 9.86 -5.63
CA TYR A 66 -7.02 9.56 -4.28
C TYR A 66 -5.91 8.93 -3.41
N TYR A 67 -5.20 7.94 -3.94
CA TYR A 67 -4.07 7.33 -3.24
C TYR A 67 -2.98 8.37 -2.94
N SER A 68 -2.67 9.23 -3.90
CA SER A 68 -1.66 10.28 -3.76
C SER A 68 -2.02 11.32 -2.71
N GLU A 69 -3.27 11.79 -2.70
CA GLU A 69 -3.73 12.81 -1.75
C GLU A 69 -3.81 12.29 -0.32
N ASN A 70 -4.21 11.03 -0.14
CA ASN A 70 -4.55 10.48 1.19
C ASN A 70 -3.43 9.64 1.80
N TYR A 71 -2.55 9.03 0.98
CA TYR A 71 -1.56 8.05 1.45
C TYR A 71 -0.12 8.37 1.01
N ASN A 72 0.08 9.26 0.02
CA ASN A 72 1.42 9.61 -0.49
C ASN A 72 2.08 10.82 0.21
N ASN A 73 1.58 11.23 1.38
CA ASN A 73 2.22 12.30 2.15
C ASN A 73 3.47 11.79 2.91
N LYS A 74 4.64 12.13 2.33
CA LYS A 74 6.02 12.19 2.89
C LYS A 74 6.44 11.06 3.85
#